data_AF-A0A7R7TDC1-F1
#
_entry.id   AF-A0A7R7TDC1-F1
#
_cell.length_a   1.000
_cell.length_b   1.000
_cell.length_c   1.000
_cell.angle_alpha   90.00
_cell.angle_beta   90.00
_cell.angle_gamma   90.00
#
_symmetry.space_group_name_H-M   'P 1'
#
loop_
_entity.id
_entity.type
_entity.pdbx_description
1 polymer ?
#
loop_
_entity_poly.entity_id
_entity_poly.type
_entity_poly.pdbx_seq_one_letter_code
_entity_poly.pdbx_strand_id
1 'polypeptide(L)'
;MVPGAKERPVQEFLNALLFRPLAHLVVLLLLRTPVRPHHLVLFHTGLVLGAAWLLLRGEDLGAALLLQLKTVLDNADGQLARLRGEVTELGRYLDTGLDFLGNLFLFLALGLRTASLEKALLAFLVFTFVQSYDFNLERLHRLAKGLSLPEGPKDRETLGLRLFRGLYALLFAPQDRAIVALERFLQGRLRLDPSRFWDEGALAGVVNLGLTTQLFFLGVFLLFHEPGAYLTFVLLQAVYLGLWYLWRIARSIPSPR
;
A
#
# COMPACT_ATOMS: atom_id res chain seq x y z
N MET A 1 -2.31 -3.97 20.64
CA MET A 1 -2.54 -4.11 19.18
C MET A 1 -3.92 -4.73 18.96
N VAL A 2 -4.61 -4.35 17.88
CA VAL A 2 -5.90 -4.94 17.49
C VAL A 2 -5.70 -6.41 17.09
N PRO A 3 -6.45 -7.38 17.65
CA PRO A 3 -6.32 -8.79 17.29
C PRO A 3 -6.51 -9.03 15.79
N GLY A 4 -5.64 -9.83 15.20
CA GLY A 4 -5.68 -10.12 13.76
C GLY A 4 -5.10 -9.03 12.87
N ALA A 5 -4.61 -7.90 13.39
CA ALA A 5 -3.88 -6.94 12.58
C ALA A 5 -2.50 -7.49 12.16
N LYS A 6 -2.02 -7.12 10.96
CA LYS A 6 -0.66 -7.46 10.52
C LYS A 6 0.36 -6.69 11.38
N GLU A 7 1.25 -7.42 12.03
CA GLU A 7 2.38 -6.84 12.75
C GLU A 7 3.38 -6.21 11.78
N ARG A 8 3.66 -4.92 11.98
CA ARG A 8 4.67 -4.15 11.25
C ARG A 8 5.60 -3.47 12.27
N PRO A 9 6.91 -3.35 11.98
CA PRO A 9 7.86 -2.70 12.89
C PRO A 9 7.48 -1.25 13.18
N VAL A 10 7.06 -0.52 12.15
CA VAL A 10 6.45 0.81 12.27
C VAL A 10 5.08 0.76 11.61
N GLN A 11 4.09 1.38 12.24
CA GLN A 11 2.71 1.38 11.75
C GLN A 11 2.37 2.70 11.07
N GLU A 12 1.62 2.60 9.99
CA GLU A 12 0.97 3.74 9.35
C GLU A 12 -0.05 4.36 10.33
N PHE A 13 0.08 5.66 10.58
CA PHE A 13 -0.63 6.34 11.66
C PHE A 13 -2.15 6.28 11.51
N LEU A 14 -2.67 6.68 10.34
CA LEU A 14 -4.11 6.66 10.06
C LEU A 14 -4.67 5.23 10.12
N ASN A 15 -3.89 4.28 9.62
CA ASN A 15 -4.26 2.88 9.64
C ASN A 15 -4.37 2.37 11.09
N ALA A 16 -3.35 2.61 11.93
CA ALA A 16 -3.34 2.21 13.32
C ALA A 16 -4.42 2.88 14.18
N LEU A 17 -4.64 4.19 13.99
CA LEU A 17 -5.56 4.98 14.81
C LEU A 17 -7.02 4.81 14.41
N LEU A 18 -7.32 4.77 13.10
CA LEU A 18 -8.69 4.86 12.59
C LEU A 18 -9.13 3.58 11.90
N PHE A 19 -8.41 3.14 10.85
CA PHE A 19 -8.93 2.09 9.97
C PHE A 19 -8.83 0.69 10.56
N ARG A 20 -7.77 0.33 11.32
CA ARG A 20 -7.67 -0.98 11.98
C ARG A 20 -8.75 -1.18 13.03
N PRO A 21 -9.01 -0.23 13.95
CA PRO A 21 -10.11 -0.36 14.89
C PRO A 21 -11.47 -0.49 14.20
N LEU A 22 -11.76 0.33 13.19
CA LEU A 22 -13.02 0.25 12.44
C LEU A 22 -13.16 -1.09 11.70
N ALA A 23 -12.09 -1.54 11.04
CA ALA A 23 -12.03 -2.83 10.38
C ALA A 23 -12.27 -3.97 11.38
N HIS A 24 -11.72 -3.88 12.59
CA HIS A 24 -11.94 -4.88 13.62
C HIS A 24 -13.40 -4.98 14.04
N LEU A 25 -14.11 -3.85 14.16
CA LEU A 25 -15.55 -3.86 14.44
C LEU A 25 -16.31 -4.61 13.33
N VAL A 26 -15.95 -4.38 12.05
CA VAL A 26 -16.52 -5.14 10.93
C VAL A 26 -16.20 -6.62 11.06
N VAL A 27 -14.96 -6.99 11.39
CA VAL A 27 -14.55 -8.38 11.56
C VAL A 27 -15.34 -9.06 12.67
N LEU A 28 -15.57 -8.42 13.81
CA LEU A 28 -16.37 -8.98 14.91
C LEU A 28 -17.79 -9.34 14.48
N LEU A 29 -18.39 -8.54 13.59
CA LEU A 29 -19.70 -8.82 13.00
C LEU A 29 -19.61 -10.00 12.01
N LEU A 30 -18.56 -10.02 11.17
CA LEU A 30 -18.39 -11.04 10.13
C LEU A 30 -17.97 -12.40 10.66
N LEU A 31 -17.31 -12.49 11.83
CA LEU A 31 -16.83 -13.74 12.41
C LEU A 31 -17.93 -14.80 12.53
N ARG A 32 -19.18 -14.38 12.76
CA ARG A 32 -20.36 -15.25 12.91
C ARG A 32 -21.08 -15.56 11.59
N THR A 33 -20.55 -15.10 10.45
CA THR A 33 -21.18 -15.22 9.13
C THR A 33 -20.38 -16.16 8.21
N PRO A 34 -20.98 -16.70 7.14
CA PRO A 34 -20.25 -17.51 6.15
C PRO A 34 -19.39 -16.68 5.18
N VAL A 35 -19.31 -15.35 5.34
CA VAL A 35 -18.52 -14.47 4.48
C VAL A 35 -17.04 -14.81 4.63
N ARG A 36 -16.34 -15.11 3.53
CA ARG A 36 -14.91 -15.45 3.49
C ARG A 36 -14.07 -14.21 3.15
N PRO A 37 -12.77 -14.18 3.50
CA PRO A 37 -11.89 -13.04 3.20
C PRO A 37 -11.89 -12.62 1.73
N HIS A 38 -11.83 -13.56 0.78
CA HIS A 38 -11.85 -13.21 -0.65
C HIS A 38 -13.18 -12.58 -1.12
N HIS A 39 -14.31 -12.82 -0.44
CA HIS A 39 -15.55 -12.09 -0.74
C HIS A 39 -15.40 -10.61 -0.39
N LEU A 40 -14.68 -10.27 0.69
CA LEU A 40 -14.37 -8.89 1.04
C LEU A 40 -13.44 -8.27 -0.01
N VAL A 41 -12.40 -8.98 -0.45
CA VAL A 41 -11.52 -8.54 -1.55
C VAL A 41 -12.32 -8.10 -2.77
N LEU A 42 -13.20 -8.98 -3.26
CA LEU A 42 -14.02 -8.69 -4.43
C LEU A 42 -14.98 -7.52 -4.18
N PHE A 43 -15.56 -7.44 -2.99
CA PHE A 43 -16.52 -6.39 -2.64
C PHE A 43 -15.85 -5.02 -2.55
N HIS A 44 -14.74 -4.88 -1.82
CA HIS A 44 -14.04 -3.60 -1.72
C HIS A 44 -13.37 -3.19 -3.04
N THR A 45 -13.02 -4.15 -3.90
CA THR A 45 -12.67 -3.86 -5.30
C THR A 45 -13.87 -3.28 -6.07
N GLY A 46 -15.08 -3.80 -5.88
CA GLY A 46 -16.28 -3.19 -6.44
C GLY A 46 -16.48 -1.74 -5.97
N LEU A 47 -16.23 -1.47 -4.68
CA LEU A 47 -16.34 -0.12 -4.11
C LEU A 47 -15.34 0.87 -4.74
N VAL A 48 -14.11 0.45 -4.99
CA VAL A 48 -13.09 1.34 -5.59
C VAL A 48 -13.40 1.65 -7.05
N LEU A 49 -13.94 0.68 -7.81
CA LEU A 49 -14.44 0.91 -9.16
C LEU A 49 -15.68 1.82 -9.17
N GLY A 50 -16.58 1.64 -8.21
CA GLY A 50 -17.71 2.54 -7.99
C GLY A 50 -17.26 3.96 -7.66
N ALA A 51 -16.25 4.12 -6.80
CA ALA A 51 -15.67 5.42 -6.49
C ALA A 51 -15.06 6.10 -7.72
N ALA A 52 -14.32 5.35 -8.56
CA ALA A 52 -13.79 5.86 -9.82
C ALA A 52 -14.90 6.33 -10.77
N TRP A 53 -16.02 5.59 -10.86
CA TRP A 53 -17.17 5.97 -11.66
C TRP A 53 -17.89 7.23 -11.13
N LEU A 54 -18.09 7.33 -9.82
CA LEU A 54 -18.67 8.53 -9.19
C LEU A 54 -17.77 9.75 -9.40
N LEU A 55 -16.45 9.57 -9.31
CA LEU A 55 -15.46 10.62 -9.55
C LEU A 55 -15.56 11.17 -10.98
N LEU A 56 -15.74 10.31 -11.99
CA LEU A 56 -15.97 10.74 -13.39
C LEU A 56 -17.24 11.59 -13.54
N ARG A 57 -18.28 11.28 -12.76
CA ARG A 57 -19.54 12.04 -12.73
C ARG A 57 -19.48 13.33 -11.93
N GLY A 58 -18.37 13.59 -11.22
CA GLY A 58 -18.22 14.72 -10.31
C GLY A 58 -19.00 14.56 -8.99
N GLU A 59 -19.37 13.34 -8.63
CA GLU A 59 -20.06 13.03 -7.37
C GLU A 59 -19.04 12.80 -6.25
N ASP A 60 -18.28 13.85 -5.94
CA ASP A 60 -17.05 13.77 -5.14
C ASP A 60 -17.28 13.26 -3.71
N LEU A 61 -18.37 13.68 -3.06
CA LEU A 61 -18.73 13.19 -1.73
C LEU A 61 -19.00 11.68 -1.74
N GLY A 62 -19.74 11.20 -2.74
CA GLY A 62 -20.03 9.77 -2.89
C GLY A 62 -18.76 8.97 -3.13
N ALA A 63 -17.88 9.45 -4.03
CA ALA A 63 -16.58 8.84 -4.26
C ALA A 63 -15.72 8.81 -2.98
N ALA A 64 -15.63 9.93 -2.25
CA ALA A 64 -14.86 10.02 -1.01
C ALA A 64 -15.34 9.00 0.05
N LEU A 65 -16.67 8.89 0.24
CA LEU A 65 -17.27 7.94 1.18
C LEU A 65 -17.00 6.48 0.78
N LEU A 66 -17.11 6.14 -0.52
CA LEU A 66 -16.80 4.81 -1.01
C LEU A 66 -15.33 4.44 -0.78
N LEU A 67 -14.40 5.39 -0.95
CA LEU A 67 -12.97 5.16 -0.68
C LEU A 67 -12.69 4.90 0.80
N GLN A 68 -13.37 5.62 1.70
CA GLN A 68 -13.22 5.36 3.14
C GLN A 68 -13.78 4.00 3.53
N LEU A 69 -14.95 3.64 2.97
CA LEU A 69 -15.55 2.32 3.18
C LEU A 69 -14.67 1.19 2.61
N LYS A 70 -14.14 1.35 1.40
CA LYS A 70 -13.13 0.44 0.81
C LYS A 70 -12.01 0.21 1.80
N THR A 71 -11.40 1.29 2.30
CA THR A 71 -10.22 1.22 3.17
C THR A 71 -10.50 0.49 4.48
N VAL A 72 -11.70 0.63 5.06
CA VAL A 72 -12.12 -0.15 6.23
C VAL A 72 -12.23 -1.64 5.88
N LEU A 73 -12.88 -2.00 4.77
CA LEU A 73 -13.11 -3.40 4.39
C LEU A 73 -11.83 -4.11 3.95
N ASP A 74 -10.93 -3.39 3.28
CA ASP A 74 -9.58 -3.80 2.92
C ASP A 74 -8.72 -4.10 4.15
N ASN A 75 -8.86 -3.34 5.24
CA ASN A 75 -8.19 -3.71 6.48
C ASN A 75 -8.90 -4.87 7.20
N ALA A 76 -10.19 -5.11 6.93
CA ALA A 76 -10.99 -6.15 7.55
C ALA A 76 -10.73 -7.53 6.93
N ASP A 77 -10.45 -7.62 5.63
CA ASP A 77 -10.29 -8.89 4.93
C ASP A 77 -9.09 -9.71 5.48
N GLY A 78 -7.96 -9.07 5.73
CA GLY A 78 -6.75 -9.68 6.22
C GLY A 78 -6.86 -9.94 7.70
N GLN A 79 -7.56 -9.08 8.44
CA GLN A 79 -7.87 -9.33 9.85
C GLN A 79 -8.76 -10.57 9.99
N LEU A 80 -9.81 -10.69 9.17
CA LEU A 80 -10.69 -11.84 9.14
C LEU A 80 -9.92 -13.12 8.75
N ALA A 81 -9.08 -13.04 7.72
CA ALA A 81 -8.25 -14.16 7.27
C ALA A 81 -7.32 -14.65 8.40
N ARG A 82 -6.65 -13.73 9.11
CA ARG A 82 -5.74 -14.08 10.21
C ARG A 82 -6.49 -14.64 11.42
N LEU A 83 -7.62 -14.05 11.82
CA LEU A 83 -8.41 -14.54 12.95
C LEU A 83 -9.08 -15.89 12.69
N ARG A 84 -9.38 -16.21 11.43
CA ARG A 84 -9.94 -17.52 11.05
C ARG A 84 -8.90 -18.57 10.65
N GLY A 85 -7.62 -18.21 10.55
CA GLY A 85 -6.60 -19.10 9.99
C GLY A 85 -6.80 -19.39 8.50
N GLU A 86 -7.48 -18.51 7.77
CA GLU A 86 -7.81 -18.61 6.34
C GLU A 86 -6.86 -17.76 5.47
N VAL A 87 -5.67 -17.45 5.96
CA VAL A 87 -4.62 -16.79 5.15
C VAL A 87 -4.22 -17.73 4.02
N THR A 88 -4.16 -17.22 2.78
CA THR A 88 -3.83 -18.01 1.58
C THR A 88 -2.84 -17.25 0.69
N GLU A 89 -2.02 -17.98 -0.06
CA GLU A 89 -1.13 -17.40 -1.07
C GLU A 89 -1.94 -16.72 -2.18
N LEU A 90 -3.00 -17.40 -2.64
CA LEU A 90 -3.90 -16.87 -3.65
C LEU A 90 -4.56 -15.58 -3.18
N GLY A 91 -5.08 -15.55 -1.94
CA GLY A 91 -5.72 -14.36 -1.37
C GLY A 91 -4.80 -13.15 -1.39
N ARG A 92 -3.53 -13.33 -1.00
CA ARG A 92 -2.52 -12.25 -1.03
C ARG A 92 -2.28 -11.69 -2.44
N TYR A 93 -2.13 -12.55 -3.45
CA TYR A 93 -1.87 -12.10 -4.82
C TYR A 93 -3.13 -11.53 -5.49
N LEU A 94 -4.31 -12.07 -5.15
CA LEU A 94 -5.59 -11.55 -5.59
C LEU A 94 -5.80 -10.12 -5.08
N ASP A 95 -5.62 -9.91 -3.77
CA ASP A 95 -5.73 -8.61 -3.11
C ASP A 95 -4.79 -7.58 -3.75
N THR A 96 -3.49 -7.90 -3.82
CA THR A 96 -2.49 -7.01 -4.45
C THR A 96 -2.84 -6.67 -5.91
N GLY A 97 -3.30 -7.67 -6.68
CA GLY A 97 -3.63 -7.48 -8.09
C GLY A 97 -4.89 -6.62 -8.29
N LEU A 98 -5.92 -6.83 -7.47
CA LEU A 98 -7.16 -6.06 -7.55
C LEU A 98 -7.00 -4.64 -7.01
N ASP A 99 -6.17 -4.45 -5.99
CA ASP A 99 -5.78 -3.11 -5.53
C ASP A 99 -5.03 -2.34 -6.60
N PHE A 100 -4.09 -2.98 -7.31
CA PHE A 100 -3.41 -2.34 -8.44
C PHE A 100 -4.40 -1.89 -9.51
N LEU A 101 -5.31 -2.77 -9.93
CA LEU A 101 -6.32 -2.45 -10.94
C LEU A 101 -7.24 -1.33 -10.46
N GLY A 102 -7.75 -1.43 -9.23
CA GLY A 102 -8.62 -0.42 -8.64
C GLY A 102 -7.98 0.96 -8.59
N ASN A 103 -6.72 1.03 -8.15
CA ASN A 103 -5.95 2.27 -8.15
C ASN A 103 -5.70 2.79 -9.57
N LEU A 104 -5.39 1.93 -10.54
CA LEU A 104 -5.26 2.34 -11.94
C LEU A 104 -6.55 3.01 -12.44
N PHE A 105 -7.71 2.41 -12.18
CA PHE A 105 -9.00 3.01 -12.55
C PHE A 105 -9.27 4.35 -11.85
N LEU A 106 -8.90 4.50 -10.57
CA LEU A 106 -9.00 5.78 -9.87
C LEU A 106 -8.13 6.86 -10.51
N PHE A 107 -6.87 6.55 -10.82
CA PHE A 107 -5.97 7.53 -11.46
C PHE A 107 -6.39 7.86 -12.89
N LEU A 108 -6.87 6.88 -13.66
CA LEU A 108 -7.47 7.16 -14.97
C LEU A 108 -8.71 8.07 -14.85
N ALA A 109 -9.59 7.80 -13.89
CA ALA A 109 -10.75 8.63 -13.61
C ALA A 109 -10.36 10.06 -13.22
N LEU A 110 -9.34 10.22 -12.36
CA LEU A 110 -8.77 11.52 -12.00
C LEU A 110 -8.24 12.25 -13.24
N GLY A 111 -7.43 11.59 -14.06
CA GLY A 111 -6.86 12.18 -15.27
C GLY A 111 -7.90 12.65 -16.28
N LEU A 112 -8.96 11.85 -16.46
CA LEU A 112 -10.10 12.22 -17.30
C LEU A 112 -10.90 13.39 -16.69
N ARG A 113 -11.18 13.34 -15.38
CA ARG A 113 -11.93 14.38 -14.66
C ARG A 113 -11.21 15.72 -14.66
N THR A 114 -9.89 15.73 -14.54
CA THR A 114 -9.08 16.95 -14.49
C THR A 114 -8.55 17.38 -15.86
N ALA A 115 -8.86 16.64 -16.93
CA ALA A 115 -8.27 16.83 -18.26
C ALA A 115 -6.73 16.89 -18.23
N SER A 116 -6.09 16.03 -17.44
CA SER A 116 -4.62 15.97 -17.28
C SER A 116 -4.17 14.52 -17.12
N LEU A 117 -4.38 13.72 -18.17
CA LEU A 117 -4.12 12.28 -18.14
C LEU A 117 -2.63 11.99 -17.91
N GLU A 118 -1.75 12.74 -18.54
CA GLU A 118 -0.30 12.65 -18.36
C GLU A 118 0.12 12.87 -16.90
N LYS A 119 -0.46 13.88 -16.24
CA LYS A 119 -0.21 14.16 -14.82
C LYS A 119 -0.71 13.01 -13.95
N ALA A 120 -1.89 12.46 -14.25
CA ALA A 120 -2.47 11.37 -13.50
C ALA A 120 -1.67 10.05 -13.67
N LEU A 121 -1.20 9.75 -14.88
CA LEU A 121 -0.34 8.61 -15.15
C LEU A 121 1.01 8.75 -14.43
N LEU A 122 1.62 9.94 -14.45
CA LEU A 122 2.85 10.18 -13.70
C LEU A 122 2.63 10.03 -12.18
N ALA A 123 1.54 10.58 -11.66
CA ALA A 123 1.16 10.43 -10.26
C ALA A 123 0.91 8.96 -9.89
N PHE A 124 0.27 8.18 -10.78
CA PHE A 124 0.08 6.74 -10.58
C PHE A 124 1.40 5.97 -10.52
N LEU A 125 2.38 6.33 -11.36
CA LEU A 125 3.73 5.74 -11.31
C LEU A 125 4.44 6.06 -9.99
N VAL A 126 4.36 7.32 -9.53
CA VAL A 126 4.91 7.74 -8.23
C VAL A 126 4.22 6.99 -7.09
N PHE A 127 2.90 6.95 -7.09
CA PHE A 127 2.10 6.22 -6.11
C PHE A 127 2.50 4.74 -6.05
N THR A 128 2.58 4.06 -7.20
CA THR A 128 2.96 2.65 -7.28
C THR A 128 4.38 2.43 -6.77
N PHE A 129 5.32 3.32 -7.14
CA PHE A 129 6.68 3.28 -6.63
C PHE A 129 6.74 3.45 -5.11
N VAL A 130 5.98 4.39 -4.54
CA VAL A 130 5.90 4.60 -3.09
C VAL A 130 5.43 3.32 -2.38
N GLN A 131 4.37 2.66 -2.89
CA GLN A 131 3.87 1.42 -2.30
C GLN A 131 4.91 0.29 -2.34
N SER A 132 5.54 0.09 -3.51
CA SER A 132 6.61 -0.91 -3.65
C SER A 132 7.83 -0.57 -2.78
N TYR A 133 8.15 0.71 -2.62
CA TYR A 133 9.27 1.17 -1.80
C TYR A 133 9.02 0.90 -0.31
N ASP A 134 7.83 1.23 0.22
CA ASP A 134 7.43 0.89 1.60
C ASP A 134 7.54 -0.62 1.87
N PHE A 135 6.97 -1.43 0.96
CA PHE A 135 7.00 -2.89 1.05
C PHE A 135 8.43 -3.45 1.12
N ASN A 136 9.29 -3.02 0.19
CA ASN A 136 10.67 -3.52 0.13
C ASN A 136 11.50 -3.02 1.31
N LEU A 137 11.27 -1.80 1.79
CA LEU A 137 12.01 -1.25 2.91
C LEU A 137 11.69 -1.98 4.21
N GLU A 138 10.42 -2.30 4.47
CA GLU A 138 10.03 -3.17 5.60
C GLU A 138 10.72 -4.54 5.48
N ARG A 139 10.69 -5.15 4.30
CA ARG A 139 11.31 -6.45 4.04
C ARG A 139 12.80 -6.43 4.37
N LEU A 140 13.52 -5.41 3.93
CA LEU A 140 14.95 -5.31 4.13
C LEU A 140 15.31 -4.94 5.57
N HIS A 141 14.51 -4.11 6.26
CA HIS A 141 14.62 -3.89 7.70
C HIS A 141 14.54 -5.21 8.48
N ARG A 142 13.52 -6.04 8.20
CA ARG A 142 13.37 -7.34 8.85
C ARG A 142 14.60 -8.24 8.62
N LEU A 143 15.06 -8.33 7.37
CA LEU A 143 16.27 -9.10 7.03
C LEU A 143 17.51 -8.57 7.76
N ALA A 144 17.70 -7.25 7.84
CA ALA A 144 18.83 -6.63 8.52
C ALA A 144 18.81 -6.87 10.04
N LYS A 145 17.63 -7.03 10.64
CA LYS A 145 17.42 -7.34 12.06
C LYS A 145 17.32 -8.84 12.36
N GLY A 146 17.45 -9.71 11.35
CA GLY A 146 17.27 -11.16 11.51
C GLY A 146 15.85 -11.58 11.89
N LEU A 147 14.85 -10.73 11.63
CA LEU A 147 13.44 -11.01 11.88
C LEU A 147 12.86 -11.90 10.78
N SER A 148 11.88 -12.72 11.15
CA SER A 148 11.15 -13.53 10.18
C SER A 148 10.42 -12.64 9.18
N LEU A 149 10.48 -13.03 7.91
CA LEU A 149 9.59 -12.48 6.91
C LEU A 149 8.19 -13.05 7.12
N PRO A 150 7.12 -12.29 6.85
CA PRO A 150 5.77 -12.83 6.80
C PRO A 150 5.66 -13.77 5.59
N GLU A 151 6.17 -15.00 5.71
CA GLU A 151 5.93 -16.04 4.72
C GLU A 151 4.50 -16.55 4.94
N GLY A 152 3.62 -16.23 3.98
CA GLY A 152 2.28 -16.79 3.95
C GLY A 152 2.33 -18.30 3.65
N PRO A 153 1.24 -19.03 3.92
CA PRO A 153 1.15 -20.44 3.55
C PRO A 153 1.35 -20.61 2.03
N LYS A 154 1.95 -21.73 1.63
CA LYS A 154 2.09 -22.11 0.22
C LYS A 154 0.87 -22.92 -0.18
N ASP A 155 0.08 -22.38 -1.09
CA ASP A 155 -1.13 -23.05 -1.55
C ASP A 155 -0.78 -24.11 -2.60
N ARG A 156 -1.73 -25.01 -2.88
CA ARG A 156 -1.63 -25.87 -4.06
C ARG A 156 -1.69 -25.00 -5.32
N GLU A 157 -0.92 -25.40 -6.33
CA GLU A 157 -0.86 -24.67 -7.59
C GLU A 157 -2.22 -24.73 -8.32
N THR A 158 -2.88 -23.58 -8.46
CA THR A 158 -4.15 -23.43 -9.20
C THR A 158 -3.96 -22.50 -10.39
N LEU A 159 -4.88 -22.51 -11.36
CA LEU A 159 -4.84 -21.56 -12.47
C LEU A 159 -4.90 -20.11 -11.99
N GLY A 160 -5.79 -19.81 -11.04
CA GLY A 160 -5.90 -18.48 -10.44
C GLY A 160 -4.61 -18.04 -9.76
N LEU A 161 -3.98 -18.94 -8.98
CA LEU A 161 -2.70 -18.64 -8.33
C LEU A 161 -1.61 -18.35 -9.36
N ARG A 162 -1.48 -19.17 -10.41
CA ARG A 162 -0.53 -18.92 -11.51
C ARG A 162 -0.74 -17.57 -12.16
N LEU A 163 -2.00 -17.21 -12.43
CA LEU A 163 -2.35 -15.95 -13.07
C LEU A 163 -1.96 -14.75 -12.21
N PHE A 164 -2.44 -14.68 -10.97
CA PHE A 164 -2.20 -13.52 -10.10
C PHE A 164 -0.74 -13.44 -9.63
N ARG A 165 -0.08 -14.58 -9.38
CA ARG A 165 1.36 -14.62 -9.12
C ARG A 165 2.16 -14.18 -10.35
N GLY A 166 1.75 -14.57 -11.55
CA GLY A 166 2.33 -14.14 -12.82
C GLY A 166 2.17 -12.64 -13.06
N LEU A 167 0.97 -12.10 -12.78
CA LEU A 167 0.69 -10.66 -12.83
C LEU A 167 1.61 -9.89 -11.87
N TYR A 168 1.75 -10.37 -10.64
CA TYR A 168 2.69 -9.79 -9.69
C TYR A 168 4.13 -9.83 -10.21
N ALA A 169 4.54 -10.99 -10.74
CA ALA A 169 5.88 -11.20 -11.27
C ALA A 169 6.20 -10.30 -12.49
N LEU A 170 5.18 -9.92 -13.25
CA LEU A 170 5.32 -9.00 -14.39
C LEU A 170 5.37 -7.54 -13.93
N LEU A 171 4.44 -7.13 -13.08
CA LEU A 171 4.24 -5.71 -12.72
C LEU A 171 5.17 -5.24 -11.60
N PHE A 172 5.31 -6.02 -10.54
CA PHE A 172 5.99 -5.60 -9.31
C PHE A 172 7.39 -6.17 -9.18
N ALA A 173 7.60 -7.44 -9.56
CA ALA A 173 8.90 -8.08 -9.31
C ALA A 173 10.11 -7.39 -9.98
N PRO A 174 10.02 -6.81 -11.19
CA PRO A 174 11.13 -6.03 -11.75
C PRO A 174 11.44 -4.79 -10.90
N GLN A 175 10.41 -4.08 -10.45
CA GLN A 175 10.54 -2.90 -9.59
C GLN A 175 11.10 -3.27 -8.20
N ASP A 176 10.59 -4.35 -7.58
CA ASP A 176 11.10 -4.86 -6.30
C ASP A 176 12.58 -5.22 -6.38
N ARG A 177 12.99 -5.93 -7.44
CA ARG A 177 14.39 -6.29 -7.66
C ARG A 177 15.26 -5.06 -7.86
N ALA A 178 14.78 -4.06 -8.61
CA ALA A 178 15.50 -2.82 -8.83
C ALA A 178 15.69 -2.03 -7.52
N ILE A 179 14.64 -1.89 -6.71
CA ILE A 179 14.71 -1.24 -5.40
C ILE A 179 15.72 -1.97 -4.51
N VAL A 180 15.58 -3.29 -4.35
CA VAL A 180 16.49 -4.09 -3.52
C VAL A 180 17.94 -4.00 -3.99
N ALA A 181 18.16 -4.04 -5.31
CA ALA A 181 19.50 -3.92 -5.89
C ALA A 181 20.11 -2.54 -5.63
N LEU A 182 19.34 -1.46 -5.83
CA LEU A 182 19.78 -0.09 -5.58
C LEU A 182 20.14 0.12 -4.11
N GLU A 183 19.28 -0.30 -3.19
CA GLU A 183 19.51 -0.15 -1.75
C GLU A 183 20.81 -0.86 -1.31
N ARG A 184 21.00 -2.10 -1.75
CA ARG A 184 22.22 -2.88 -1.44
C ARG A 184 23.46 -2.30 -2.11
N PHE A 185 23.34 -1.84 -3.34
CA PHE A 185 24.43 -1.20 -4.08
C PHE A 185 24.91 0.06 -3.34
N LEU A 186 23.99 0.96 -2.96
CA LEU A 186 24.35 2.18 -2.25
C LEU A 186 24.91 1.92 -0.86
N GLN A 187 24.32 0.98 -0.12
CA GLN A 187 24.85 0.54 1.17
C GLN A 187 26.32 0.11 1.06
N GLY A 188 26.64 -0.74 0.08
CA GLY A 188 28.02 -1.21 -0.15
C GLY A 188 28.95 -0.12 -0.68
N ARG A 189 28.48 0.65 -1.68
CA ARG A 189 29.28 1.67 -2.37
C ARG A 189 29.69 2.82 -1.46
N LEU A 190 28.79 3.24 -0.58
CA LEU A 190 28.98 4.34 0.38
C LEU A 190 29.38 3.85 1.78
N ARG A 191 29.54 2.52 1.98
CA ARG A 191 29.88 1.89 3.26
C ARG A 191 28.96 2.34 4.40
N LEU A 192 27.66 2.39 4.13
CA LEU A 192 26.66 2.85 5.09
C LEU A 192 26.52 1.84 6.23
N ASP A 193 26.38 2.35 7.45
CA ASP A 193 26.10 1.53 8.64
C ASP A 193 24.75 0.83 8.49
N PRO A 194 24.70 -0.52 8.38
CA PRO A 194 23.45 -1.25 8.23
C PRO A 194 22.48 -1.01 9.39
N SER A 195 22.99 -0.81 10.60
CA SER A 195 22.16 -0.63 11.80
C SER A 195 21.35 0.67 11.76
N ARG A 196 21.85 1.69 11.05
CA ARG A 196 21.24 3.01 10.86
C ARG A 196 20.47 3.14 9.55
N PHE A 197 20.98 2.52 8.48
CA PHE A 197 20.38 2.62 7.15
C PHE A 197 19.03 1.89 7.07
N TRP A 198 18.92 0.78 7.80
CA TRP A 198 17.72 -0.07 7.87
C TRP A 198 17.01 0.04 9.23
N ASP A 199 17.10 1.16 9.93
CA ASP A 199 16.46 1.32 11.24
C ASP A 199 14.95 1.63 11.13
N GLU A 200 14.27 1.77 12.27
CA GLU A 200 12.85 2.16 12.31
C GLU A 200 12.63 3.58 11.80
N GLY A 201 13.62 4.47 11.95
CA GLY A 201 13.59 5.80 11.38
C GLY A 201 13.36 5.74 9.87
N ALA A 202 14.10 4.88 9.15
CA ALA A 202 13.98 4.69 7.72
C ALA A 202 12.54 4.31 7.29
N LEU A 203 11.89 3.45 8.08
CA LEU A 203 10.49 3.04 7.85
C LEU A 203 9.51 4.19 8.15
N ALA A 204 9.71 4.91 9.25
CA ALA A 204 8.82 5.98 9.70
C ALA A 204 8.63 7.09 8.65
N GLY A 205 9.67 7.37 7.85
CA GLY A 205 9.57 8.35 6.77
C GLY A 205 8.74 7.92 5.57
N VAL A 206 8.43 6.63 5.40
CA VAL A 206 7.72 6.12 4.21
C VAL A 206 6.36 5.51 4.58
N VAL A 207 6.23 4.92 5.77
CA VAL A 207 5.05 4.15 6.18
C VAL A 207 3.74 4.95 6.14
N ASN A 208 3.81 6.27 6.36
CA ASN A 208 2.66 7.19 6.28
C ASN A 208 2.33 7.65 4.86
N LEU A 209 2.99 7.09 3.84
CA LEU A 209 2.63 7.25 2.43
C LEU A 209 1.95 5.98 1.88
N GLY A 210 1.61 5.03 2.75
CA GLY A 210 0.92 3.79 2.40
C GLY A 210 -0.50 4.01 1.87
N LEU A 211 -1.07 2.94 1.30
CA LEU A 211 -2.36 2.95 0.61
C LEU A 211 -3.49 3.59 1.44
N THR A 212 -3.58 3.27 2.73
CA THR A 212 -4.63 3.81 3.61
C THR A 212 -4.56 5.34 3.68
N THR A 213 -3.36 5.90 3.82
CA THR A 213 -3.14 7.34 3.87
C THR A 213 -3.43 8.00 2.53
N GLN A 214 -3.06 7.36 1.42
CA GLN A 214 -3.36 7.88 0.08
C GLN A 214 -4.86 7.96 -0.17
N LEU A 215 -5.61 6.90 0.12
CA LEU A 215 -7.06 6.86 -0.09
C LEU A 215 -7.81 7.79 0.87
N PHE A 216 -7.30 7.97 2.09
CA PHE A 216 -7.81 8.98 3.00
C PHE A 216 -7.66 10.39 2.41
N PHE A 217 -6.44 10.77 2.01
CA PHE A 217 -6.20 12.10 1.44
C PHE A 217 -6.92 12.31 0.11
N LEU A 218 -7.03 11.30 -0.75
CA LEU A 218 -7.89 11.38 -1.94
C LEU A 218 -9.33 11.73 -1.55
N GLY A 219 -9.89 11.07 -0.53
CA GLY A 219 -11.20 11.42 0.01
C GLY A 219 -11.28 12.85 0.54
N VAL A 220 -10.24 13.34 1.22
CA VAL A 220 -10.17 14.74 1.69
C VAL A 220 -10.16 15.73 0.52
N PHE A 221 -9.34 15.50 -0.51
CA PHE A 221 -9.31 16.37 -1.70
C PHE A 221 -10.64 16.38 -2.44
N LEU A 222 -11.30 15.22 -2.54
CA LEU A 222 -12.64 15.12 -3.12
C LEU A 222 -13.69 15.87 -2.29
N LEU A 223 -13.61 15.84 -0.95
CA LEU A 223 -14.51 16.61 -0.08
C LEU A 223 -14.42 18.12 -0.35
N PHE A 224 -13.25 18.61 -0.76
CA PHE A 224 -13.03 20.01 -1.13
C PHE A 224 -13.22 20.28 -2.63
N HIS A 225 -13.68 19.31 -3.41
CA HIS A 225 -13.84 19.41 -4.87
C HIS A 225 -12.55 19.73 -5.62
N GLU A 226 -11.40 19.27 -5.09
CA GLU A 226 -10.06 19.54 -5.62
C GLU A 226 -9.32 18.26 -6.07
N PRO A 227 -9.88 17.45 -7.00
CA PRO A 227 -9.24 16.21 -7.46
C PRO A 227 -7.88 16.46 -8.14
N GLY A 228 -7.68 17.61 -8.77
CA GLY A 228 -6.41 17.98 -9.41
C GLY A 228 -5.29 18.26 -8.40
N ALA A 229 -5.63 18.73 -7.20
CA ALA A 229 -4.68 18.96 -6.13
C ALA A 229 -4.16 17.65 -5.53
N TYR A 230 -4.99 16.59 -5.48
CA TYR A 230 -4.53 15.25 -5.09
C TYR A 230 -3.41 14.74 -6.02
N LEU A 231 -3.52 14.94 -7.33
CA LEU A 231 -2.46 14.55 -8.27
C LEU A 231 -1.15 15.29 -7.96
N THR A 232 -1.21 16.59 -7.64
CA THR A 232 -0.02 17.35 -7.20
C THR A 232 0.53 16.80 -5.88
N PHE A 233 -0.35 16.52 -4.92
CA PHE A 233 0.03 15.94 -3.63
C PHE A 233 0.82 14.64 -3.80
N VAL A 234 0.35 13.72 -4.66
CA VAL A 234 1.06 12.48 -4.95
C VAL A 234 2.42 12.75 -5.58
N LEU A 235 2.53 13.67 -6.56
CA LEU A 235 3.80 14.01 -7.19
C LEU A 235 4.81 14.63 -6.20
N LEU A 236 4.35 15.44 -5.25
CA LEU A 236 5.20 16.02 -4.21
C LEU A 236 5.81 14.95 -3.28
N GLN A 237 5.20 13.77 -3.18
CA GLN A 237 5.78 12.66 -2.42
C GLN A 237 7.08 12.15 -3.05
N ALA A 238 7.25 12.25 -4.37
CA ALA A 238 8.52 11.91 -5.01
C ALA A 238 9.66 12.86 -4.56
N VAL A 239 9.35 14.16 -4.44
CA VAL A 239 10.30 15.16 -3.94
C VAL A 239 10.62 14.88 -2.47
N TYR A 240 9.60 14.66 -1.65
CA TYR A 240 9.76 14.30 -0.25
C TYR A 240 10.61 13.03 -0.08
N LEU A 241 10.32 11.97 -0.84
CA LEU A 241 11.09 10.73 -0.81
C LEU A 241 12.55 10.96 -1.21
N GLY A 242 12.82 11.78 -2.23
CA GLY A 242 14.18 12.15 -2.60
C GLY A 242 14.95 12.83 -1.47
N LEU A 243 14.34 13.84 -0.83
CA LEU A 243 14.94 14.55 0.31
C LEU A 243 15.15 13.61 1.52
N TRP A 244 14.15 12.80 1.82
CA TRP A 244 14.21 11.78 2.87
C TRP A 244 15.33 10.77 2.62
N TYR A 245 15.49 10.35 1.36
CA TYR A 245 16.52 9.41 0.93
C TYR A 245 17.93 9.97 1.14
N LEU A 246 18.15 11.22 0.75
CA LEU A 246 19.41 11.93 0.96
C LEU A 246 19.75 12.06 2.44
N TRP A 247 18.76 12.47 3.26
CA TRP A 247 18.93 12.52 4.70
C TRP A 247 19.29 11.15 5.30
N ARG A 248 18.62 10.09 4.84
CA ARG A 248 18.87 8.71 5.30
C ARG A 248 20.26 8.22 4.94
N ILE A 249 20.76 8.56 3.75
CA ILE A 249 22.15 8.27 3.36
C ILE A 249 23.10 9.04 4.27
N ALA A 250 22.93 10.35 4.40
CA ALA A 250 23.82 11.22 5.16
C ALA A 250 23.99 10.77 6.62
N ARG A 251 22.90 10.43 7.30
CA ARG A 251 22.95 9.96 8.71
C ARG A 251 23.55 8.56 8.89
N SER A 252 23.62 7.78 7.81
CA SER A 252 24.12 6.40 7.82
C SER A 252 25.60 6.29 7.47
N ILE A 253 26.25 7.39 7.06
CA ILE A 253 27.69 7.45 6.86
C ILE A 253 28.37 7.33 8.23
N PRO A 254 29.28 6.36 8.44
CA PRO A 254 30.03 6.27 9.69
C PRO A 254 30.84 7.55 9.92
N SER A 255 30.79 8.12 11.12
CA SER A 255 31.69 9.22 11.49
C SER A 255 33.14 8.73 11.36
N PRO A 256 34.07 9.52 10.78
CA PRO A 256 35.48 9.23 10.95
C PRO A 256 35.76 9.21 12.45
N ARG A 257 36.21 8.05 12.94
CA ARG A 257 36.73 7.88 14.30
C ARG A 257 38.18 8.34 14.32
#